data_AF-A0A844T7F0-F1
#
_entry.id   AF-A0A844T7F0-F1
#
_cell.length_a   1.000
_cell.length_b   1.000
_cell.length_c   1.000
_cell.angle_alpha   90.00
_cell.angle_beta   90.00
_cell.angle_gamma   90.00
#
_symmetry.space_group_name_H-M   'P 1'
#
loop_
_entity.id
_entity.type
_entity.pdbx_description
1 polymer ?
#
loop_
_entity_poly.entity_id
_entity_poly.type
_entity_poly.pdbx_seq_one_letter_code
_entity_poly.pdbx_strand_id
1 'polypeptide(L)'
;MTRASMMSGSDGKSHHLRWRVALLALVAVPFLPELVILLTSLFAGLLGCRPSGDTACPFGPSAAEIIRRALEAAFLVGSRFGDGLAAIWLASCCWLITLGWRRLWSRLLLAFAVSLTCAFVPYFGPMLSISHLVNPKCSPNEGSVGDCLVYGGDVGDIAHAVVRLGWRILEGAPIAIGIFVLYLIIATAIELRARRSAAPRPLH
;
A
#
# COMPACT_ATOMS: atom_id res chain seq x y z
N MET A 1 45.23 -6.87 -25.47
CA MET A 1 44.37 -5.67 -25.39
C MET A 1 42.97 -6.08 -25.88
N THR A 2 42.13 -6.86 -25.18
CA THR A 2 41.40 -6.62 -23.91
C THR A 2 40.60 -5.31 -23.87
N ARG A 3 39.51 -5.23 -24.65
CA ARG A 3 38.51 -4.14 -24.54
C ARG A 3 37.08 -4.52 -24.94
N ALA A 4 36.69 -5.79 -24.83
CA ALA A 4 35.34 -6.24 -25.21
C ALA A 4 34.46 -6.71 -24.02
N SER A 5 35.01 -6.82 -22.82
CA SER A 5 34.31 -7.48 -21.69
C SER A 5 33.54 -6.54 -20.76
N MET A 6 33.51 -5.23 -21.03
CA MET A 6 33.03 -4.23 -20.05
C MET A 6 31.62 -3.69 -20.29
N MET A 7 30.99 -3.95 -21.45
CA MET A 7 29.64 -3.43 -21.75
C MET A 7 28.49 -4.38 -21.39
N SER A 8 28.72 -5.70 -21.26
CA SER A 8 27.62 -6.64 -20.94
C SER A 8 27.23 -6.69 -19.45
N GLY A 9 28.02 -6.06 -18.56
CA GLY A 9 27.76 -6.06 -17.12
C GLY A 9 26.86 -4.93 -16.62
N SER A 10 26.64 -3.89 -17.44
CA SER A 10 25.83 -2.71 -17.07
C SER A 10 24.33 -2.95 -17.28
N ASP A 11 23.95 -3.63 -18.37
CA ASP A 11 22.54 -3.88 -18.70
C ASP A 11 21.85 -4.81 -17.70
N GLY A 12 22.54 -5.84 -17.21
CA GLY A 12 21.97 -6.74 -16.20
C GLY A 12 21.66 -6.03 -14.87
N LYS A 13 22.55 -5.14 -14.41
CA LYS A 13 22.33 -4.34 -13.18
C LYS A 13 21.23 -3.30 -13.36
N SER A 14 21.21 -2.60 -14.51
CA SER A 14 20.18 -1.63 -14.86
C SER A 14 18.79 -2.27 -14.92
N HIS A 15 18.69 -3.46 -15.51
CA HIS A 15 17.43 -4.20 -15.60
C HIS A 15 16.90 -4.61 -14.21
N HIS A 16 17.74 -5.15 -13.33
CA HIS A 16 17.32 -5.48 -11.96
C HIS A 16 16.92 -4.25 -11.15
N LEU A 17 17.60 -3.11 -11.34
CA LEU A 17 17.23 -1.85 -10.68
C LEU A 17 15.85 -1.36 -11.12
N ARG A 18 15.53 -1.44 -12.42
CA ARG A 18 14.21 -1.05 -12.95
C ARG A 18 13.07 -1.83 -12.30
N TRP A 19 13.21 -3.15 -12.16
CA TRP A 19 12.18 -3.97 -11.50
C TRP A 19 12.01 -3.65 -10.02
N ARG A 20 13.09 -3.32 -9.32
CA ARG A 20 13.05 -2.89 -7.92
C ARG A 20 12.31 -1.56 -7.77
N VAL A 21 12.60 -0.59 -8.64
CA VAL A 21 11.93 0.71 -8.66
C VAL A 21 10.46 0.56 -9.04
N ALA A 22 10.13 -0.28 -10.03
CA ALA A 22 8.75 -0.56 -10.41
C ALA A 22 7.96 -1.19 -9.26
N LEU A 23 8.55 -2.14 -8.53
CA LEU A 23 7.93 -2.72 -7.35
C LEU A 23 7.74 -1.67 -6.24
N LEU A 24 8.74 -0.84 -5.96
CA LEU A 24 8.64 0.22 -4.96
C LEU A 24 7.52 1.21 -5.31
N ALA A 25 7.44 1.62 -6.58
CA ALA A 25 6.36 2.48 -7.06
C ALA A 25 5.01 1.81 -6.84
N LEU A 26 4.86 0.53 -7.22
CA LEU A 26 3.64 -0.25 -7.06
C LEU A 26 3.26 -0.47 -5.59
N VAL A 27 4.22 -0.59 -4.68
CA VAL A 27 3.93 -0.69 -3.24
C VAL A 27 3.58 0.69 -2.66
N ALA A 28 4.15 1.77 -3.19
CA ALA A 28 3.91 3.13 -2.70
C ALA A 28 2.55 3.72 -3.13
N VAL A 29 1.99 3.33 -4.28
CA VAL A 29 0.69 3.86 -4.75
C VAL A 29 -0.43 3.79 -3.71
N PRO A 30 -0.69 2.68 -3.00
CA PRO A 30 -1.75 2.64 -2.00
C PRO A 30 -1.53 3.58 -0.81
N PHE A 31 -0.31 4.09 -0.59
CA PHE A 31 0.00 5.06 0.46
C PHE A 31 -0.15 6.52 0.01
N LEU A 32 -0.43 6.79 -1.25
CA LEU A 32 -0.59 8.15 -1.76
C LEU A 32 -1.63 8.96 -0.98
N PRO A 33 -2.84 8.45 -0.69
CA PRO A 33 -3.83 9.20 0.09
C PRO A 33 -3.33 9.57 1.49
N GLU A 34 -2.69 8.62 2.19
CA GLU A 34 -2.08 8.84 3.51
C GLU A 34 -1.02 9.94 3.48
N LEU A 35 -0.15 9.89 2.49
CA LEU A 35 0.89 10.90 2.30
C LEU A 35 0.29 12.30 2.07
N VAL A 36 -0.78 12.39 1.29
CA VAL A 36 -1.49 13.67 1.07
C VAL A 36 -2.10 14.19 2.36
N ILE A 37 -2.72 13.34 3.18
CA ILE A 37 -3.30 13.73 4.48
C ILE A 37 -2.20 14.21 5.44
N LEU A 38 -1.09 13.48 5.53
CA LEU A 38 0.03 13.84 6.41
C LEU A 38 0.71 15.15 5.96
N LEU A 39 0.94 15.32 4.65
CA LEU A 39 1.55 16.54 4.12
C LEU A 39 0.64 17.75 4.32
N THR A 40 -0.65 17.63 4.03
CA THR A 40 -1.60 18.73 4.24
C THR A 40 -1.70 19.11 5.72
N SER A 41 -1.73 18.12 6.62
CA SER A 41 -1.69 18.34 8.06
C SER A 41 -0.41 19.05 8.52
N LEU A 42 0.75 18.60 8.03
CA LEU A 42 2.05 19.19 8.35
C LEU A 42 2.12 20.66 7.92
N PHE A 43 1.71 20.95 6.67
CA PHE A 43 1.68 22.33 6.18
C PHE A 43 0.70 23.19 6.98
N ALA A 44 -0.52 22.72 7.23
CA ALA A 44 -1.49 23.46 8.04
C ALA A 44 -0.93 23.77 9.46
N GLY A 45 -0.26 22.80 10.09
CA GLY A 45 0.39 22.98 11.38
C GLY A 45 1.52 24.01 11.35
N LEU A 46 2.37 24.01 10.31
CA LEU A 46 3.44 24.99 10.13
C LEU A 46 2.92 26.43 9.97
N LEU A 47 1.68 26.58 9.50
CA LEU A 47 1.03 27.88 9.34
C LEU A 47 0.17 28.30 10.54
N GLY A 48 0.29 27.56 11.65
CA GLY A 48 -0.37 27.90 12.92
C GLY A 48 -1.83 27.46 13.00
N CYS A 49 -2.32 26.68 12.02
CA CYS A 49 -3.67 26.14 12.09
C CYS A 49 -3.75 24.97 13.08
N ARG A 50 -4.80 24.98 13.90
CA ARG A 50 -5.07 23.88 14.84
C ARG A 50 -6.07 22.90 14.21
N PRO A 51 -5.79 21.58 14.25
CA PRO A 51 -6.69 20.57 13.68
C PRO A 51 -8.08 20.58 14.33
N SER A 52 -8.15 20.87 15.64
CA SER A 52 -9.39 20.99 16.42
C SER A 52 -9.98 22.41 16.46
N GLY A 53 -9.47 23.34 15.64
CA GLY A 53 -9.99 24.69 15.59
C GLY A 53 -11.32 24.75 14.82
N ASP A 54 -12.31 25.44 15.37
CA ASP A 54 -13.59 25.70 14.71
C ASP A 54 -13.46 26.77 13.60
N THR A 55 -12.29 27.40 13.48
CA THR A 55 -12.00 28.43 12.48
C THR A 55 -11.31 27.80 11.27
N ALA A 56 -11.85 28.09 10.08
CA ALA A 56 -11.30 27.60 8.82
C ALA A 56 -9.86 28.10 8.64
N CYS A 57 -8.93 27.17 8.39
CA CYS A 57 -7.55 27.51 8.06
C CYS A 57 -7.51 28.18 6.66
N PRO A 58 -6.92 29.38 6.50
CA PRO A 58 -6.94 30.14 5.24
C PRO A 58 -5.97 29.59 4.17
N PHE A 59 -5.76 28.28 4.14
CA PHE A 59 -4.82 27.61 3.25
C PHE A 59 -5.52 27.10 1.98
N GLY A 60 -5.30 27.77 0.83
CA GLY A 60 -5.72 27.28 -0.50
C GLY A 60 -7.21 26.89 -0.59
N PRO A 61 -7.63 25.97 -1.50
CA PRO A 61 -8.86 25.22 -1.24
C PRO A 61 -8.72 24.64 0.17
N SER A 62 -9.69 24.92 1.05
CA SER A 62 -9.58 24.69 2.49
C SER A 62 -8.91 23.35 2.78
N ALA A 63 -7.92 23.30 3.68
CA ALA A 63 -7.18 22.07 3.99
C ALA A 63 -8.13 20.87 4.28
N ALA A 64 -9.29 21.16 4.86
CA ALA A 64 -10.40 20.24 5.03
C ALA A 64 -10.90 19.59 3.72
N GLU A 65 -11.08 20.36 2.65
CA GLU A 65 -11.50 19.87 1.32
C GLU A 65 -10.43 18.97 0.69
N ILE A 66 -9.15 19.30 0.86
CA ILE A 66 -8.04 18.46 0.35
C ILE A 66 -8.02 17.12 1.10
N ILE A 67 -8.15 17.15 2.43
CA ILE A 67 -8.24 15.95 3.27
C ILE A 67 -9.47 15.14 2.91
N ARG A 68 -10.63 15.78 2.71
CA ARG A 68 -11.87 15.13 2.28
C ARG A 68 -11.69 14.36 0.98
N ARG A 69 -11.12 14.98 -0.06
CA ARG A 69 -10.84 14.32 -1.34
C ARG A 69 -9.82 13.20 -1.21
N ALA A 70 -8.80 13.38 -0.38
CA ALA A 70 -7.83 12.32 -0.11
C ALA A 70 -8.51 11.11 0.56
N LEU A 71 -9.42 11.34 1.50
CA LEU A 71 -10.21 10.29 2.15
C LEU A 71 -11.18 9.60 1.19
N GLU A 72 -11.84 10.35 0.30
CA GLU A 72 -12.69 9.77 -0.75
C GLU A 72 -11.88 8.87 -1.69
N ALA A 73 -10.70 9.32 -2.10
CA ALA A 73 -9.79 8.51 -2.91
C ALA A 73 -9.31 7.28 -2.14
N ALA A 74 -8.97 7.42 -0.86
CA ALA A 74 -8.55 6.32 0.00
C ALA A 74 -9.66 5.26 0.17
N PHE A 75 -10.88 5.71 0.43
CA PHE A 75 -12.06 4.86 0.53
C PHE A 75 -12.35 4.15 -0.79
N LEU A 76 -12.25 4.85 -1.93
CA LEU A 76 -12.42 4.25 -3.25
C LEU A 76 -11.35 3.18 -3.50
N VAL A 77 -10.08 3.45 -3.18
CA VAL A 77 -9.01 2.48 -3.35
C VAL A 77 -9.25 1.27 -2.44
N GLY A 78 -9.46 1.46 -1.14
CA GLY A 78 -9.65 0.36 -0.20
C GLY A 78 -10.92 -0.47 -0.46
N SER A 79 -12.01 0.17 -0.90
CA SER A 79 -13.23 -0.55 -1.30
C SER A 79 -12.97 -1.44 -2.51
N ARG A 80 -12.33 -0.90 -3.57
CA ARG A 80 -11.99 -1.68 -4.76
C ARG A 80 -10.95 -2.77 -4.50
N PHE A 81 -10.08 -2.59 -3.51
CA PHE A 81 -9.17 -3.64 -3.05
C PHE A 81 -9.93 -4.90 -2.62
N GLY A 82 -11.03 -4.75 -1.87
CA GLY A 82 -11.93 -5.85 -1.52
C GLY A 82 -12.61 -6.51 -2.74
N ASP A 83 -12.95 -5.73 -3.76
CA ASP A 83 -13.67 -6.21 -4.97
C ASP A 83 -12.76 -6.96 -5.97
N GLY A 84 -11.52 -7.29 -5.60
CA GLY A 84 -10.58 -8.07 -6.42
C GLY A 84 -9.42 -7.27 -7.01
N LEU A 85 -9.38 -5.94 -6.85
CA LEU A 85 -8.19 -5.15 -7.23
C LEU A 85 -6.95 -5.61 -6.47
N ALA A 86 -7.11 -6.03 -5.20
CA ALA A 86 -6.03 -6.59 -4.40
C ALA A 86 -5.37 -7.81 -5.09
N ALA A 87 -6.16 -8.63 -5.80
CA ALA A 87 -5.65 -9.82 -6.44
C ALA A 87 -4.74 -9.50 -7.62
N ILE A 88 -5.20 -8.59 -8.50
CA ILE A 88 -4.42 -8.13 -9.66
C ILE A 88 -3.15 -7.40 -9.20
N TRP A 89 -3.29 -6.59 -8.15
CA TRP A 89 -2.18 -5.84 -7.56
C TRP A 89 -1.11 -6.76 -6.98
N LEU A 90 -1.51 -7.72 -6.13
CA LEU A 90 -0.60 -8.69 -5.53
C LEU A 90 0.03 -9.61 -6.56
N ALA A 91 -0.73 -10.06 -7.57
CA ALA A 91 -0.18 -10.84 -8.67
C ALA A 91 0.91 -10.05 -9.42
N SER A 92 0.68 -8.76 -9.69
CA SER A 92 1.66 -7.88 -10.33
C SER A 92 2.91 -7.71 -9.46
N CYS A 93 2.75 -7.48 -8.15
CA CYS A 93 3.88 -7.44 -7.21
C CYS A 93 4.67 -8.75 -7.21
N CYS A 94 4.00 -9.89 -7.07
CA CYS A 94 4.62 -11.23 -7.08
C CYS A 94 5.39 -11.47 -8.38
N TRP A 95 4.83 -11.08 -9.52
CA TRP A 95 5.49 -11.14 -10.82
C TRP A 95 6.79 -10.32 -10.85
N LEU A 96 6.76 -9.06 -10.40
CA LEU A 96 7.95 -8.20 -10.34
C LEU A 96 9.03 -8.77 -9.40
N ILE A 97 8.62 -9.38 -8.28
CA ILE A 97 9.52 -10.05 -7.34
C ILE A 97 10.25 -11.22 -8.01
N THR A 98 9.55 -11.99 -8.85
CA THR A 98 10.18 -13.10 -9.59
C THR A 98 11.27 -12.64 -10.55
N LEU A 99 11.07 -11.48 -11.20
CA LEU A 99 12.01 -10.93 -12.17
C LEU A 99 13.20 -10.22 -11.49
N GLY A 100 12.96 -9.57 -10.36
CA GLY A 100 13.95 -8.72 -9.69
C GLY A 100 14.93 -9.45 -8.78
N TRP A 101 14.56 -10.62 -8.21
CA TRP A 101 15.34 -11.29 -7.17
C TRP A 101 15.65 -12.75 -7.51
N ARG A 102 16.93 -13.13 -7.37
CA ARG A 102 17.40 -14.50 -7.61
C ARG A 102 17.28 -15.43 -6.39
N ARG A 103 17.41 -14.92 -5.16
CA ARG A 103 17.36 -15.75 -3.94
C ARG A 103 15.91 -16.02 -3.53
N LEU A 104 15.53 -17.30 -3.41
CA LEU A 104 14.19 -17.72 -2.98
C LEU A 104 13.77 -17.09 -1.65
N TRP A 105 14.64 -17.13 -0.63
CA TRP A 105 14.37 -16.53 0.68
C TRP A 105 14.02 -15.05 0.61
N SER A 106 14.77 -14.28 -0.20
CA SER A 106 14.47 -12.86 -0.39
C SER A 106 13.15 -12.66 -1.10
N ARG A 107 12.80 -13.52 -2.07
CA ARG A 107 11.52 -13.43 -2.79
C ARG A 107 10.33 -13.71 -1.87
N LEU A 108 10.44 -14.73 -1.00
CA LEU A 108 9.39 -15.10 -0.07
C LEU A 108 9.20 -14.02 1.01
N LEU A 109 10.28 -13.49 1.59
CA LEU A 109 10.20 -12.40 2.56
C LEU A 109 9.58 -11.15 1.94
N LEU A 110 9.97 -10.79 0.71
CA LEU A 110 9.42 -9.62 0.04
C LEU A 110 7.94 -9.81 -0.32
N ALA A 111 7.57 -10.99 -0.82
CA ALA A 111 6.17 -11.30 -1.12
C ALA A 111 5.32 -11.27 0.15
N PHE A 112 5.83 -11.81 1.27
CA PHE A 112 5.16 -11.76 2.56
C PHE A 112 4.96 -10.32 3.05
N ALA A 113 6.00 -9.50 3.00
CA ALA A 113 5.93 -8.10 3.40
C ALA A 113 4.93 -7.31 2.54
N VAL A 114 4.92 -7.52 1.22
CA VAL A 114 3.98 -6.85 0.31
C VAL A 114 2.55 -7.34 0.53
N SER A 115 2.33 -8.64 0.75
CA SER A 115 1.03 -9.20 1.08
C SER A 115 0.48 -8.64 2.39
N LEU A 116 1.30 -8.55 3.44
CA LEU A 116 0.91 -7.89 4.69
C LEU A 116 0.55 -6.42 4.46
N THR A 117 1.39 -5.71 3.71
CA THR A 117 1.15 -4.30 3.40
C THR A 117 -0.18 -4.10 2.70
N CYS A 118 -0.50 -4.91 1.68
CA CYS A 118 -1.78 -4.83 0.97
C CYS A 118 -2.96 -5.32 1.79
N ALA A 119 -2.75 -6.22 2.77
CA ALA A 119 -3.80 -6.72 3.64
C ALA A 119 -4.19 -5.72 4.74
N PHE A 120 -3.28 -4.83 5.14
CA PHE A 120 -3.52 -3.89 6.24
C PHE A 120 -3.69 -2.45 5.78
N VAL A 121 -2.81 -1.94 4.91
CA VAL A 121 -2.73 -0.51 4.60
C VAL A 121 -3.99 0.05 3.95
N PRO A 122 -4.59 -0.59 2.92
CA PRO A 122 -5.79 -0.05 2.29
C PRO A 122 -7.02 0.01 3.21
N TYR A 123 -7.03 -0.77 4.29
CA TYR A 123 -8.17 -0.87 5.22
C TYR A 123 -7.97 -0.03 6.47
N PHE A 124 -6.75 -0.01 7.03
CA PHE A 124 -6.43 0.67 8.28
C PHE A 124 -5.68 1.98 8.10
N GLY A 125 -4.98 2.19 6.98
CA GLY A 125 -4.25 3.42 6.70
C GLY A 125 -5.13 4.67 6.90
N PRO A 126 -6.29 4.75 6.22
CA PRO A 126 -7.09 5.97 6.24
C PRO A 126 -7.68 6.24 7.63
N MET A 127 -7.96 5.18 8.39
CA MET A 127 -8.40 5.28 9.77
C MET A 127 -7.29 5.80 10.70
N LEU A 128 -6.05 5.34 10.49
CA LEU A 128 -4.90 5.75 11.29
C LEU A 128 -4.48 7.19 10.99
N SER A 129 -4.51 7.65 9.73
CA SER A 129 -4.16 9.03 9.40
C SER A 129 -5.13 10.03 9.98
N ILE A 130 -6.44 9.75 9.95
CA ILE A 130 -7.42 10.69 10.52
C ILE A 130 -7.38 10.71 12.04
N SER A 131 -7.03 9.60 12.71
CA SER A 131 -7.13 9.45 14.18
C SER A 131 -6.45 10.57 14.99
N HIS A 132 -5.37 11.15 14.44
CA HIS A 132 -4.63 12.25 15.08
C HIS A 132 -5.16 13.66 14.75
N LEU A 133 -5.98 13.79 13.71
CA LEU A 133 -6.54 15.07 13.25
C LEU A 133 -7.93 15.34 13.80
N VAL A 134 -8.66 14.31 14.20
CA VAL A 134 -10.07 14.48 14.58
C VAL A 134 -10.21 15.07 15.98
N ASN A 135 -11.14 16.01 16.12
CA ASN A 135 -11.54 16.57 17.42
C ASN A 135 -12.02 15.43 18.36
N PRO A 136 -11.69 15.41 19.66
CA PRO A 136 -12.20 14.42 20.62
C PRO A 136 -13.73 14.31 20.69
N LYS A 137 -14.47 15.32 20.20
CA LYS A 137 -15.93 15.25 20.03
C LYS A 137 -16.37 14.43 18.82
N CYS A 138 -15.50 14.22 17.84
CA CYS A 138 -15.76 13.30 16.75
C CYS A 138 -15.47 11.88 17.23
N SER A 139 -16.52 11.21 17.67
CA SER A 139 -16.58 9.78 17.89
C SER A 139 -17.18 9.17 16.62
N PRO A 140 -16.38 8.74 15.63
CA PRO A 140 -16.90 7.94 14.53
C PRO A 140 -17.31 6.57 15.10
N ASN A 141 -18.52 6.50 15.63
CA ASN A 141 -19.16 5.27 16.10
C ASN A 141 -20.11 4.76 15.00
N GLU A 142 -20.47 3.48 15.03
CA GLU A 142 -21.28 2.83 13.99
C GLU A 142 -22.72 3.38 13.87
N GLY A 143 -23.15 4.27 14.77
CA GLY A 143 -24.54 4.72 14.91
C GLY A 143 -24.79 6.22 14.94
N SER A 144 -23.79 7.11 14.83
CA SER A 144 -24.02 8.56 14.89
C SER A 144 -23.22 9.34 13.83
N VAL A 145 -23.95 10.26 13.18
CA VAL A 145 -23.44 11.31 12.29
C VAL A 145 -23.23 12.54 13.17
N GLY A 146 -22.08 12.61 13.84
CA GLY A 146 -21.69 13.81 14.58
C GLY A 146 -20.88 14.73 13.68
N ASP A 147 -20.99 16.05 13.87
CA ASP A 147 -20.19 17.05 13.15
C ASP A 147 -18.70 16.77 13.38
N CYS A 148 -18.03 16.25 12.34
CA CYS A 148 -16.64 15.87 12.41
C CYS A 148 -15.81 16.93 11.69
N LEU A 149 -15.42 17.94 12.45
CA LEU A 149 -14.69 19.08 11.90
C LEU A 149 -13.18 18.82 11.96
N VAL A 150 -12.52 18.99 10.81
CA VAL A 150 -11.06 19.02 10.68
C VAL A 150 -10.68 20.35 10.03
N TYR A 151 -9.88 21.17 10.71
CA TYR A 151 -9.53 22.53 10.27
C TYR A 151 -10.75 23.41 9.91
N GLY A 152 -11.85 23.27 10.67
CA GLY A 152 -13.09 24.02 10.49
C GLY A 152 -14.00 23.55 9.33
N GLY A 153 -13.66 22.47 8.63
CA GLY A 153 -14.52 21.87 7.59
C GLY A 153 -15.03 20.49 7.97
N ASP A 154 -16.24 20.15 7.51
CA ASP A 154 -16.90 18.89 7.83
C ASP A 154 -16.42 17.73 6.94
N VAL A 155 -15.95 16.68 7.60
CA VAL A 155 -15.49 15.40 7.04
C VAL A 155 -16.22 14.19 7.65
N GLY A 156 -17.32 14.41 8.38
CA GLY A 156 -18.02 13.36 9.13
C GLY A 156 -18.51 12.19 8.28
N ASP A 157 -19.14 12.48 7.14
CA ASP A 157 -19.67 11.46 6.24
C ASP A 157 -18.58 10.49 5.75
N ILE A 158 -17.42 11.02 5.35
CA ILE A 158 -16.33 10.20 4.81
C ILE A 158 -15.50 9.54 5.90
N ALA A 159 -15.29 10.20 7.03
CA ALA A 159 -14.60 9.62 8.19
C ALA A 159 -15.34 8.37 8.70
N HIS A 160 -16.68 8.43 8.72
CA HIS A 160 -17.50 7.29 9.10
C HIS A 160 -17.42 6.15 8.07
N ALA A 161 -17.45 6.46 6.77
CA ALA A 161 -17.28 5.47 5.70
C ALA A 161 -15.92 4.74 5.80
N VAL A 162 -14.86 5.47 6.16
CA VAL A 162 -13.51 4.93 6.37
C VAL A 162 -13.45 3.98 7.56
N VAL A 163 -14.13 4.26 8.68
CA VAL A 163 -14.18 3.32 9.81
C VAL A 163 -14.86 2.00 9.43
N ARG A 164 -15.94 2.06 8.64
CA ARG A 164 -16.58 0.84 8.10
C ARG A 164 -15.66 0.05 7.17
N LEU A 165 -14.70 0.71 6.52
CA LEU A 165 -13.72 0.06 5.64
C LEU A 165 -12.85 -0.95 6.41
N GLY A 166 -12.60 -0.71 7.70
CA GLY A 166 -11.85 -1.64 8.57
C GLY A 166 -12.49 -3.03 8.62
N TRP A 167 -13.82 -3.13 8.59
CA TRP A 167 -14.53 -4.41 8.57
C TRP A 167 -14.30 -5.23 7.29
N ARG A 168 -13.96 -4.57 6.17
CA ARG A 168 -13.61 -5.25 4.91
C ARG A 168 -12.28 -6.00 4.98
N ILE A 169 -11.49 -5.89 6.05
CA ILE A 169 -10.32 -6.76 6.23
C ILE A 169 -10.72 -8.25 6.21
N LEU A 170 -11.92 -8.60 6.67
CA LEU A 170 -12.42 -9.98 6.64
C LEU A 170 -12.57 -10.52 5.21
N GLU A 171 -12.79 -9.65 4.23
CA GLU A 171 -12.86 -10.00 2.80
C GLU A 171 -11.47 -9.95 2.15
N GLY A 172 -10.68 -8.92 2.45
CA GLY A 172 -9.38 -8.68 1.83
C GLY A 172 -8.25 -9.58 2.33
N ALA A 173 -8.19 -9.86 3.63
CA ALA A 173 -7.11 -10.64 4.21
C ALA A 173 -7.05 -12.09 3.69
N PRO A 174 -8.18 -12.82 3.54
CA PRO A 174 -8.16 -14.15 2.91
C PRO A 174 -7.61 -14.13 1.48
N ILE A 175 -7.93 -13.09 0.69
CA ILE A 175 -7.42 -12.94 -0.68
C ILE A 175 -5.89 -12.76 -0.65
N ALA A 176 -5.39 -11.87 0.21
CA ALA A 176 -3.96 -11.61 0.33
C ALA A 176 -3.19 -12.86 0.80
N ILE A 177 -3.72 -13.59 1.78
CA ILE A 177 -3.16 -14.85 2.27
C ILE A 177 -3.18 -15.91 1.17
N GLY A 178 -4.30 -16.08 0.47
CA GLY A 178 -4.47 -17.05 -0.60
C GLY A 178 -3.45 -16.85 -1.73
N ILE A 179 -3.26 -15.62 -2.17
CA ILE A 179 -2.28 -15.29 -3.22
C ILE A 179 -0.85 -15.49 -2.74
N PHE A 180 -0.54 -15.13 -1.49
CA PHE A 180 0.77 -15.40 -0.91
C PHE A 180 1.08 -16.89 -0.85
N VAL A 181 0.13 -17.71 -0.40
CA VAL A 181 0.27 -19.18 -0.33
C VAL A 181 0.46 -19.76 -1.73
N LEU A 182 -0.35 -19.33 -2.70
CA LEU A 182 -0.21 -19.75 -4.10
C LEU A 182 1.18 -19.40 -4.65
N TYR A 183 1.66 -18.19 -4.41
CA TYR A 183 2.98 -17.75 -4.81
C TYR A 183 4.10 -18.58 -4.14
N LEU A 184 3.96 -18.87 -2.84
CA LEU A 184 4.89 -19.70 -2.10
C LEU A 184 5.00 -21.10 -2.71
N ILE A 185 3.87 -21.74 -3.01
CA ILE A 185 3.83 -23.07 -3.65
C ILE A 185 4.52 -23.02 -5.02
N ILE A 186 4.19 -22.04 -5.86
CA ILE A 186 4.77 -21.92 -7.20
C ILE A 186 6.28 -21.68 -7.13
N ALA A 187 6.71 -20.73 -6.30
CA ALA A 187 8.13 -20.37 -6.19
C ALA A 187 8.98 -21.53 -5.64
N THR A 188 8.48 -22.25 -4.64
CA THR A 188 9.14 -23.44 -4.09
C THR A 188 9.15 -24.60 -5.09
N ALA A 189 8.06 -24.85 -5.80
CA ALA A 189 7.99 -25.90 -6.82
C ALA A 189 8.97 -25.67 -7.97
N ILE A 190 9.11 -24.42 -8.44
CA ILE A 190 10.08 -24.06 -9.50
C ILE A 190 11.52 -24.30 -9.01
N GLU A 191 11.85 -23.87 -7.79
CA GLU A 191 13.18 -24.08 -7.21
C GLU A 191 13.49 -25.58 -7.03
N LEU A 192 12.52 -26.36 -6.52
CA LEU A 192 12.68 -27.80 -6.35
C LEU A 192 12.88 -28.52 -7.69
N ARG A 193 12.15 -28.12 -8.75
CA ARG A 193 12.35 -28.65 -10.10
C ARG A 193 13.74 -28.29 -10.63
N ALA A 194 14.17 -27.03 -10.47
CA ALA A 194 15.49 -26.60 -10.90
C ALA A 194 16.62 -27.39 -10.20
N ARG A 195 16.47 -27.65 -8.89
CA ARG A 195 17.41 -28.50 -8.12
C ARG A 195 17.42 -29.95 -8.60
N ARG A 196 16.26 -30.53 -8.88
CA ARG A 196 16.16 -31.91 -9.41
C ARG A 196 16.78 -32.03 -10.80
N SER A 197 16.59 -31.04 -11.66
CA SER A 197 17.19 -31.03 -13.01
C SER A 197 18.71 -30.80 -13.00
N ALA A 198 19.25 -30.19 -11.94
CA ALA A 198 20.69 -30.00 -11.75
C ALA A 198 21.39 -31.18 -11.07
N ALA A 199 20.64 -32.16 -10.54
CA ALA A 199 21.23 -33.39 -10.01
C ALA A 199 21.76 -34.26 -11.17
N PRO A 200 23.02 -34.74 -11.13
CA PRO A 200 23.54 -35.61 -12.17
C PRO A 200 22.67 -36.86 -12.27
N ARG A 201 22.26 -37.23 -13.50
CA ARG A 201 21.66 -38.54 -13.76
C ARG A 201 22.65 -39.61 -13.29
N PRO A 202 22.27 -40.57 -12.44
CA PRO A 202 23.12 -41.71 -12.18
C PRO A 202 23.33 -42.44 -13.51
N LEU A 203 24.60 -42.53 -13.94
CA LEU A 203 25.04 -43.38 -15.04
C LEU A 203 24.78 -44.82 -14.61
N HIS A 204 23.79 -45.46 -15.23
CA HIS A 204 23.61 -46.90 -15.21
C HIS A 204 24.20 -47.49 -16.50
#